data_AF-Q7X2C5-F1
#
_entry.id   AF-Q7X2C5-F1
#
_cell.length_a   1.000
_cell.length_b   1.000
_cell.length_c   1.000
_cell.angle_alpha   90.00
_cell.angle_beta   90.00
_cell.angle_gamma   90.00
#
_symmetry.space_group_name_H-M   'P 1'
#
loop_
_entity.id
_entity.type
_entity.pdbx_description
1 polymer ?
#
loop_
_entity_poly.entity_id
_entity_poly.type
_entity_poly.pdbx_seq_one_letter_code
_entity_poly.pdbx_strand_id
1 'polypeptide(L)'
;MTLTALTALSPLDGRYAAKLAALRPLLSEFGLMHRRVQVEVEWFIALSDAGFAEFKPLSEAARGLLRSLALRFSEADAQAIKDIERTTNHDVKAVEYWIKARIEHEP
;
A
#
# COMPACT_ATOMS: atom_id res chain seq x y z
N MET A 1 8.09 -21.18 -15.77
CA MET A 1 9.54 -20.95 -15.55
C MET A 1 9.70 -20.01 -14.37
N THR A 2 10.68 -20.24 -13.49
CA THR A 2 10.97 -19.34 -12.37
C THR A 2 11.65 -18.07 -12.87
N LEU A 3 11.32 -16.92 -12.29
CA LEU A 3 12.00 -15.66 -12.58
C LEU A 3 13.42 -15.70 -11.99
N THR A 4 14.43 -15.51 -12.84
CA THR A 4 15.85 -15.42 -12.51
C THR A 4 16.47 -14.27 -13.29
N ALA A 5 17.69 -13.85 -12.96
CA ALA A 5 18.38 -12.82 -13.72
C ALA A 5 18.62 -13.20 -15.20
N LEU A 6 18.70 -14.50 -15.51
CA LEU A 6 18.88 -15.02 -16.88
C LEU A 6 17.56 -15.15 -17.65
N THR A 7 16.44 -15.32 -16.94
CA THR A 7 15.09 -15.48 -17.54
C THR A 7 14.25 -14.19 -17.50
N ALA A 8 14.74 -13.14 -16.85
CA ALA A 8 14.09 -11.84 -16.82
C ALA A 8 14.04 -11.22 -18.23
N LEU A 9 12.84 -10.76 -18.63
CA LEU A 9 12.65 -10.10 -19.93
C LEU A 9 13.38 -8.75 -20.00
N SER A 10 13.31 -7.97 -18.90
CA SER A 10 13.99 -6.70 -18.78
C SER A 10 15.38 -6.88 -18.14
N PRO A 11 16.44 -6.27 -18.69
CA PRO A 11 17.75 -6.28 -18.06
C PRO A 11 17.78 -5.48 -16.75
N LEU A 12 16.80 -4.61 -16.50
CA LEU A 12 16.67 -3.86 -15.24
C LEU A 12 16.45 -4.79 -14.04
N ASP A 13 15.70 -5.88 -14.25
CA ASP A 13 15.42 -6.91 -13.23
C ASP A 13 16.37 -8.12 -13.30
N GLY A 14 17.26 -8.15 -14.29
CA GLY A 14 18.29 -9.17 -14.46
C GLY A 14 19.70 -8.60 -14.36
N ARG A 15 20.36 -8.37 -15.50
CA ARG A 15 21.77 -7.93 -15.60
C ARG A 15 22.10 -6.71 -14.70
N TYR A 16 21.17 -5.78 -14.54
CA TYR A 16 21.38 -4.54 -13.78
C TYR A 16 20.65 -4.51 -12.44
N ALA A 17 20.03 -5.62 -12.02
CA ALA A 17 19.22 -5.68 -10.81
C ALA A 17 19.94 -5.16 -9.55
N ALA A 18 21.21 -5.55 -9.35
CA ALA A 18 22.00 -5.11 -8.21
C ALA A 18 22.23 -3.59 -8.19
N LYS A 19 22.38 -2.95 -9.37
CA LYS A 19 22.57 -1.49 -9.48
C LYS A 19 21.28 -0.71 -9.19
N LEU A 20 20.13 -1.35 -9.40
CA LEU A 20 18.81 -0.73 -9.29
C LEU A 20 18.04 -1.21 -8.05
N ALA A 21 18.68 -1.98 -7.16
CA ALA A 21 18.02 -2.58 -5.99
C ALA A 21 17.30 -1.54 -5.11
N ALA A 22 17.89 -0.35 -4.97
CA ALA A 22 17.31 0.77 -4.21
C ALA A 22 16.01 1.34 -4.82
N LEU A 23 15.74 1.08 -6.11
CA LEU A 23 14.50 1.52 -6.76
C LEU A 23 13.34 0.55 -6.55
N ARG A 24 13.62 -0.71 -6.19
CA ARG A 24 12.57 -1.73 -6.03
C ARG A 24 11.50 -1.35 -5.00
N PRO A 25 11.83 -0.79 -3.82
CA PRO A 25 10.80 -0.34 -2.87
C PRO A 25 9.94 0.82 -3.37
N LEU A 26 10.29 1.46 -4.50
CA LEU A 26 9.63 2.68 -4.99
C LEU A 26 8.90 2.48 -6.32
N LEU A 27 9.50 1.72 -7.25
CA LEU A 27 9.07 1.61 -8.65
C LEU A 27 8.58 0.22 -9.04
N SER A 28 8.48 -0.70 -8.08
CA SER A 28 7.81 -2.00 -8.28
C SER A 28 6.32 -1.90 -7.99
N GLU A 29 5.58 -2.95 -8.29
CA GLU A 29 4.19 -3.12 -7.84
C GLU A 29 4.06 -2.94 -6.31
N PHE A 30 5.00 -3.52 -5.55
CA PHE A 30 5.06 -3.33 -4.10
C PHE A 30 5.21 -1.84 -3.72
N GLY A 31 6.12 -1.13 -4.38
CA GLY A 31 6.32 0.31 -4.15
C GLY A 31 5.10 1.14 -4.51
N LEU A 32 4.44 0.84 -5.63
CA LEU A 32 3.20 1.48 -6.04
C LEU A 32 2.09 1.26 -5.00
N MET A 33 1.91 0.02 -4.54
CA MET A 33 0.92 -0.31 -3.51
C MET A 33 1.21 0.37 -2.18
N HIS A 34 2.47 0.36 -1.74
CA HIS A 34 2.90 1.07 -0.54
C HIS A 34 2.52 2.55 -0.58
N ARG A 35 2.78 3.23 -1.70
CA ARG A 35 2.44 4.65 -1.88
C ARG A 35 0.94 4.90 -1.97
N ARG A 36 0.17 3.98 -2.58
CA ARG A 36 -1.29 4.08 -2.58
C ARG A 36 -1.86 4.00 -1.17
N VAL A 37 -1.42 3.02 -0.37
CA VAL A 37 -1.80 2.93 1.05
C VAL A 37 -1.46 4.23 1.79
N GLN A 38 -0.26 4.77 1.57
CA GLN A 38 0.16 6.03 2.19
C GLN A 38 -0.76 7.20 1.81
N VAL A 39 -1.08 7.36 0.52
CA VAL A 39 -1.92 8.46 0.03
C VAL A 39 -3.34 8.33 0.56
N GLU A 40 -3.94 7.14 0.54
CA GLU A 40 -5.29 6.90 1.07
C GLU A 40 -5.37 7.20 2.57
N VAL A 41 -4.36 6.79 3.35
CA VAL A 41 -4.26 7.08 4.78
C VAL A 41 -4.18 8.59 5.04
N GLU A 42 -3.25 9.29 4.38
CA GLU A 42 -3.09 10.74 4.61
C GLU A 42 -4.28 11.53 4.07
N TRP A 43 -4.92 11.08 2.99
CA TRP A 43 -6.17 11.65 2.49
C TRP A 43 -7.29 11.52 3.51
N PHE A 44 -7.46 10.34 4.13
CA PHE A 44 -8.51 10.12 5.13
C PHE A 44 -8.29 10.98 6.39
N ILE A 45 -7.03 11.12 6.83
CA ILE A 45 -6.66 12.03 7.93
C ILE A 45 -6.98 13.47 7.55
N ALA A 46 -6.54 13.93 6.38
CA ALA A 46 -6.80 15.28 5.91
C ALA A 46 -8.30 15.57 5.75
N LEU A 47 -9.09 14.58 5.32
CA LEU A 47 -10.55 14.69 5.23
C LEU A 47 -11.17 14.90 6.61
N SER A 48 -10.67 14.23 7.65
CA SER A 48 -11.15 14.43 9.03
C SER A 48 -10.90 15.85 9.56
N ASP A 49 -9.88 16.52 9.02
CA ASP A 49 -9.50 17.89 9.38
C ASP A 49 -10.23 18.97 8.56
N ALA A 50 -11.03 18.57 7.57
CA ALA A 50 -11.69 19.50 6.67
C ALA A 50 -12.91 20.24 7.28
N GLY A 51 -13.29 19.91 8.53
CA GLY A 51 -14.33 20.62 9.27
C GLY A 51 -15.77 20.19 8.99
N PHE A 52 -15.97 18.99 8.43
CA PHE A 52 -17.31 18.42 8.23
C PHE A 52 -17.97 18.06 9.56
N ALA A 53 -19.28 18.35 9.70
CA ALA A 53 -20.02 18.05 10.93
C ALA A 53 -20.16 16.54 11.16
N GLU A 54 -20.30 15.79 10.06
CA GLU A 54 -20.48 14.34 9.99
C GLU A 54 -19.17 13.57 10.17
N PHE A 55 -18.02 14.23 10.02
CA PHE A 55 -16.71 13.61 10.15
C PHE A 55 -15.77 14.48 10.97
N LYS A 56 -15.81 14.25 12.28
CA LYS A 56 -14.96 14.97 13.24
C LYS A 56 -13.48 14.58 13.06
N PRO A 57 -12.55 15.47 13.44
CA PRO A 57 -11.13 15.16 13.43
C PRO A 57 -10.80 13.86 14.16
N LEU A 58 -9.97 13.03 13.53
CA LEU A 58 -9.46 11.81 14.13
C LEU A 58 -8.55 12.13 15.31
N SER A 59 -8.61 11.30 16.36
CA SER A 59 -7.68 11.39 17.49
C SER A 59 -6.24 11.10 17.06
N GLU A 60 -5.25 11.59 17.82
CA GLU A 60 -3.84 11.28 17.54
C GLU A 60 -3.52 9.79 17.60
N ALA A 61 -4.25 9.03 18.44
CA ALA A 61 -4.14 7.57 18.47
C ALA A 61 -4.60 6.93 17.15
N ALA A 62 -5.77 7.34 16.63
CA ALA A 62 -6.30 6.84 15.36
C ALA A 62 -5.38 7.22 14.18
N ARG A 63 -4.85 8.46 14.17
CA ARG A 63 -3.86 8.90 13.18
C ARG A 63 -2.59 8.06 13.23
N GLY A 64 -2.09 7.79 14.43
CA GLY A 64 -0.92 6.93 14.66
C GLY A 64 -1.13 5.51 14.13
N LEU A 65 -2.30 4.92 14.42
CA LEU A 65 -2.69 3.61 13.90
C LEU A 65 -2.70 3.60 12.36
N LEU A 66 -3.40 4.55 11.73
CA LEU A 66 -3.51 4.63 10.27
C LEU A 66 -2.14 4.80 9.60
N ARG A 67 -1.32 5.73 10.09
CA ARG A 67 0.04 5.95 9.58
C ARG A 67 0.93 4.72 9.76
N SER A 68 0.70 3.94 10.81
CA SER A 68 1.43 2.70 11.05
C SER A 68 1.20 1.65 9.96
N LEU A 69 0.07 1.70 9.23
CA LEU A 69 -0.23 0.80 8.12
C LEU A 69 0.76 1.01 6.96
N ALA A 70 1.04 2.26 6.62
CA ALA A 70 2.03 2.60 5.59
C ALA A 70 3.47 2.42 6.11
N LEU A 71 3.74 2.74 7.39
CA LEU A 71 5.09 2.62 7.96
C LEU A 71 5.57 1.17 8.08
N ARG A 72 4.66 0.23 8.39
CA ARG A 72 4.96 -1.19 8.62
C ARG A 72 4.54 -2.09 7.44
N PHE A 73 4.25 -1.49 6.29
CA PHE A 73 3.79 -2.20 5.11
C PHE A 73 4.82 -3.24 4.63
N SER A 74 4.35 -4.46 4.38
CA SER A 74 5.19 -5.62 4.05
C SER A 74 4.76 -6.30 2.75
N GLU A 75 5.60 -7.17 2.20
CA GLU A 75 5.24 -7.96 1.00
C GLU A 75 3.99 -8.82 1.22
N ALA A 76 3.75 -9.28 2.45
CA ALA A 76 2.53 -10.01 2.79
C ALA A 76 1.28 -9.13 2.68
N ASP A 77 1.38 -7.84 3.04
CA ASP A 77 0.28 -6.88 2.88
C ASP A 77 0.01 -6.59 1.40
N ALA A 78 1.06 -6.42 0.60
CA ALA A 78 0.93 -6.25 -0.85
C ALA A 78 0.27 -7.49 -1.50
N GLN A 79 0.64 -8.70 -1.07
CA GLN A 79 -0.01 -9.92 -1.54
C GLN A 79 -1.48 -9.99 -1.12
N ALA A 80 -1.81 -9.61 0.11
CA ALA A 80 -3.21 -9.56 0.57
C ALA A 80 -4.05 -8.59 -0.28
N ILE A 81 -3.49 -7.43 -0.66
CA ILE A 81 -4.14 -6.50 -1.60
C ILE A 81 -4.34 -7.15 -2.96
N LYS A 82 -3.33 -7.84 -3.53
CA LYS A 82 -3.50 -8.59 -4.80
C LYS A 82 -4.59 -9.65 -4.71
N ASP A 83 -4.72 -10.33 -3.57
CA ASP A 83 -5.75 -11.35 -3.39
C ASP A 83 -7.16 -10.75 -3.38
N ILE A 84 -7.34 -9.56 -2.79
CA ILE A 84 -8.59 -8.78 -2.86
C ILE A 84 -8.85 -8.26 -4.28
N GLU A 85 -7.80 -7.80 -4.96
CA GLU A 85 -7.87 -7.30 -6.34
C GLU A 85 -8.43 -8.34 -7.30
N ARG A 86 -8.14 -9.63 -7.10
CA ARG A 86 -8.70 -10.72 -7.92
C ARG A 86 -10.22 -10.77 -7.91
N THR A 87 -10.86 -10.32 -6.83
CA THR A 87 -12.32 -10.28 -6.71
C THR A 87 -12.89 -8.95 -7.22
N THR A 88 -12.19 -7.84 -6.97
CA THR A 88 -12.67 -6.49 -7.32
C THR A 88 -12.33 -6.08 -8.76
N ASN A 89 -11.32 -6.69 -9.36
CA ASN A 89 -10.68 -6.29 -10.62
C ASN A 89 -10.28 -4.80 -10.65
N HIS A 90 -9.97 -4.24 -9.47
CA HIS A 90 -9.59 -2.84 -9.31
C HIS A 90 -8.63 -2.66 -8.12
N ASP A 91 -7.42 -2.23 -8.44
CA ASP A 91 -6.31 -2.08 -7.50
C ASP A 91 -6.56 -1.06 -6.36
N VAL A 92 -7.04 0.14 -6.65
CA VAL A 92 -7.37 1.16 -5.64
C VAL A 92 -8.50 0.67 -4.72
N LYS A 93 -9.51 -0.01 -5.28
CA LYS A 93 -10.60 -0.55 -4.46
C LYS A 93 -10.11 -1.67 -3.53
N ALA A 94 -9.16 -2.47 -3.98
CA ALA A 94 -8.52 -3.49 -3.14
C ALA A 94 -7.74 -2.87 -1.96
N VAL A 95 -7.05 -1.74 -2.19
CA VAL A 95 -6.40 -0.97 -1.12
C VAL A 95 -7.42 -0.48 -0.09
N GLU A 96 -8.55 0.08 -0.53
CA GLU A 96 -9.61 0.53 0.39
C GLU A 96 -10.13 -0.61 1.28
N TYR A 97 -10.43 -1.77 0.68
CA TYR A 97 -10.88 -2.95 1.44
C TYR A 97 -9.82 -3.47 2.38
N TRP A 98 -8.55 -3.48 1.96
CA TRP A 98 -7.45 -3.86 2.83
C TRP A 98 -7.35 -2.92 4.03
N ILE A 99 -7.36 -1.59 3.84
CA ILE A 99 -7.31 -0.62 4.94
C ILE A 99 -8.48 -0.83 5.90
N LYS A 100 -9.71 -1.01 5.39
CA LYS A 100 -10.90 -1.28 6.20
C LYS A 100 -10.74 -2.53 7.07
N ALA A 101 -10.26 -3.63 6.48
CA ALA A 101 -10.04 -4.88 7.22
C ALA A 101 -8.99 -4.73 8.35
N ARG A 102 -7.98 -3.85 8.17
CA ARG A 102 -6.95 -3.61 9.19
C ARG A 102 -7.46 -2.81 10.39
N ILE A 103 -8.56 -2.09 10.25
CA ILE A 103 -9.13 -1.23 11.30
C ILE A 103 -10.50 -1.71 11.80
N GLU A 104 -11.06 -2.79 11.25
CA GLU A 104 -12.39 -3.29 11.58
C GLU A 104 -12.58 -3.69 13.06
N HIS A 105 -11.49 -4.00 13.76
CA HIS A 105 -11.49 -4.41 15.17
C HIS A 105 -11.01 -3.29 16.11
N GLU A 106 -10.79 -2.09 15.60
CA GLU A 106 -10.32 -0.94 16.36
C GLU A 106 -11.54 -0.11 16.80
N PRO A 107 -11.64 0.24 18.10
CA PRO A 107 -12.81 0.92 18.68
C PRO A 107 -12.98 2.38 18.24
#